data_AF-A0A1B1B470-F1
#
_entry.id   AF-A0A1B1B470-F1
#
_cell.length_a   1.000
_cell.length_b   1.000
_cell.length_c   1.000
_cell.angle_alpha   90.00
_cell.angle_beta   90.00
_cell.angle_gamma   90.00
#
_symmetry.space_group_name_H-M   'P 1'
#
loop_
_entity.id
_entity.type
_entity.pdbx_description
1 polymer ?
#
loop_
_entity_poly.entity_id
_entity_poly.type
_entity_poly.pdbx_seq_one_letter_code
_entity_poly.pdbx_strand_id
1 'polypeptide(L)'
;MLHDSAGRNDESRTQAPRATALYVQRIRALVRQVGALMPMTQQDAVERSAAIVLEHIRDLPAAFCHGTFGPSTWEWQSQSQTLSLTGFGRSQIMAAVIDLARPALLWAKQPSLRDWFFKGFGRALSESELLVLKHMSVLATAEDLLHAIHLRDRESISAAAAALRGAIDKPGTTLESGSTTSVAAKQTRS
;
A
#
# COMPACT_ATOMS: atom_id res chain seq x y z
N MET A 1 24.58 27.01 -3.65
CA MET A 1 24.29 26.29 -2.40
C MET A 1 23.80 24.89 -2.75
N LEU A 2 24.66 23.88 -2.63
CA LEU A 2 24.42 22.48 -3.03
C LEU A 2 24.87 21.51 -1.92
N HIS A 3 24.55 21.83 -0.67
CA HIS A 3 24.84 20.99 0.49
C HIS A 3 23.60 20.93 1.39
N ASP A 4 22.62 20.11 1.03
CA ASP A 4 21.52 19.74 1.94
C ASP A 4 20.74 18.47 1.51
N SER A 5 20.99 17.93 0.32
CA SER A 5 20.32 16.72 -0.18
C SER A 5 20.77 15.45 0.52
N ALA A 6 22.05 15.37 0.92
CA ALA A 6 22.59 14.20 1.63
C ALA A 6 22.03 14.07 3.06
N GLY A 7 21.94 15.18 3.81
CA GLY A 7 21.38 15.22 5.16
C GLY A 7 19.88 14.91 5.19
N ARG A 8 19.09 15.53 4.30
CA ARG A 8 17.66 15.21 4.15
C ARG A 8 17.41 13.77 3.73
N ASN A 9 18.27 13.19 2.88
CA ASN A 9 18.15 11.78 2.49
C ASN A 9 18.45 10.83 3.66
N ASP A 10 19.39 11.17 4.53
CA ASP A 10 19.76 10.34 5.69
C ASP A 10 18.71 10.42 6.82
N GLU A 11 18.17 11.62 7.06
CA GLU A 11 17.02 11.82 7.94
C GLU A 11 15.77 11.11 7.40
N SER A 12 15.50 11.19 6.10
CA SER A 12 14.37 10.48 5.48
C SER A 12 14.53 8.95 5.57
N ARG A 13 15.75 8.43 5.40
CA ARG A 13 16.07 6.99 5.53
C ARG A 13 15.90 6.46 6.94
N THR A 14 16.16 7.28 7.96
CA THR A 14 15.94 6.90 9.37
C THR A 14 14.51 7.15 9.84
N GLN A 15 13.84 8.17 9.30
CA GLN A 15 12.47 8.54 9.63
C GLN A 15 11.42 7.59 9.02
N ALA A 16 11.58 7.17 7.75
CA ALA A 16 10.59 6.35 7.06
C ALA A 16 10.29 5.02 7.76
N PRO A 17 11.30 4.19 8.15
CA PRO A 17 11.03 2.94 8.86
C PRO A 17 10.31 3.19 10.19
N ARG A 18 10.70 4.23 10.94
CA ARG A 18 10.05 4.58 12.21
C ARG A 18 8.59 5.00 12.01
N ALA A 19 8.32 5.89 11.05
CA ALA A 19 6.97 6.34 10.74
C ALA A 19 6.08 5.19 10.25
N THR A 20 6.60 4.32 9.40
CA THR A 20 5.91 3.11 8.96
C THR A 20 5.64 2.15 10.12
N ALA A 21 6.62 1.93 11.02
CA ALA A 21 6.43 1.08 12.18
C ALA A 21 5.30 1.60 13.09
N LEU A 22 5.27 2.90 13.37
CA LEU A 22 4.20 3.53 14.16
C LEU A 22 2.84 3.40 13.48
N TYR A 23 2.79 3.59 12.16
CA TYR A 23 1.57 3.40 11.38
C TYR A 23 1.03 1.96 11.48
N VAL A 24 1.90 0.96 11.31
CA VAL A 24 1.54 -0.46 11.45
C VAL A 24 1.11 -0.81 12.88
N GLN A 25 1.82 -0.30 13.89
CA GLN A 25 1.47 -0.51 15.30
C GLN A 25 0.11 0.11 15.66
N ARG A 26 -0.22 1.27 15.10
CA ARG A 26 -1.53 1.90 15.26
C ARG A 26 -2.65 1.00 14.72
N ILE A 27 -2.47 0.40 13.54
CA ILE A 27 -3.45 -0.55 12.97
C ILE A 27 -3.63 -1.75 13.91
N ARG A 28 -2.54 -2.36 14.42
CA ARG A 28 -2.62 -3.47 15.39
C ARG A 28 -3.40 -3.07 16.65
N ALA A 29 -3.09 -1.90 17.22
CA ALA A 29 -3.77 -1.42 18.43
C ALA A 29 -5.27 -1.22 18.20
N LEU A 30 -5.66 -0.66 17.05
CA LEU A 30 -7.06 -0.48 16.68
C LEU A 30 -7.78 -1.82 16.48
N VAL A 31 -7.14 -2.80 15.83
CA VAL A 31 -7.71 -4.15 15.67
C VAL A 31 -7.93 -4.82 17.03
N ARG A 32 -6.98 -4.72 17.96
CA ARG A 32 -7.15 -5.24 19.33
C ARG A 32 -8.31 -4.56 20.05
N GLN A 33 -8.47 -3.25 19.89
CA GLN A 33 -9.54 -2.48 20.52
C GLN A 33 -10.93 -2.93 20.04
N VAL A 34 -11.08 -3.27 18.75
CA VAL A 34 -12.36 -3.71 18.19
C VAL A 34 -12.48 -5.22 18.05
N GLY A 35 -11.56 -6.01 18.63
CA GLY A 35 -11.38 -7.43 18.33
C GLY A 35 -12.68 -8.24 18.43
N ALA A 36 -13.58 -7.91 19.36
CA ALA A 36 -14.89 -8.57 19.48
C ALA A 36 -15.79 -8.45 18.23
N LEU A 37 -15.54 -7.46 17.36
CA LEU A 37 -16.27 -7.20 16.11
C LEU A 37 -15.60 -7.85 14.89
N MET A 38 -14.45 -8.51 15.07
CA MET A 38 -13.66 -9.08 13.98
C MET A 38 -13.39 -10.58 14.23
N PRO A 39 -13.59 -11.46 13.25
CA PRO A 39 -13.21 -12.87 13.38
C PRO A 39 -11.74 -13.05 13.81
N MET A 40 -11.48 -13.99 14.71
CA MET A 40 -10.13 -14.26 15.22
C MET A 40 -9.12 -14.57 14.11
N THR A 41 -9.55 -15.29 13.07
CA THR A 41 -8.72 -15.59 11.89
C THR A 41 -8.24 -14.33 11.15
N GLN A 42 -9.05 -13.26 11.12
CA GLN A 42 -8.67 -11.98 10.54
C GLN A 42 -7.72 -11.21 11.45
N GLN A 43 -7.95 -11.24 12.77
CA GLN A 43 -7.04 -10.64 13.74
C GLN A 43 -5.65 -11.27 13.66
N ASP A 44 -5.58 -12.60 13.59
CA ASP A 44 -4.32 -13.33 13.45
C ASP A 44 -3.61 -12.99 12.13
N ALA A 45 -4.36 -12.82 11.04
CA ALA A 45 -3.79 -12.42 9.75
C ALA A 45 -3.23 -11.00 9.77
N VAL A 46 -3.88 -10.08 10.49
CA VAL A 46 -3.36 -8.72 10.73
C VAL A 46 -2.09 -8.77 11.55
N GLU A 47 -2.06 -9.53 12.65
CA GLU A 47 -0.88 -9.65 13.51
C GLU A 47 0.31 -10.27 12.76
N ARG A 48 0.10 -11.35 12.00
CA ARG A 48 1.14 -11.94 11.14
C ARG A 48 1.64 -10.96 10.08
N SER A 49 0.73 -10.26 9.41
CA SER A 49 1.10 -9.29 8.37
C SER A 49 1.89 -8.12 8.96
N ALA A 50 1.50 -7.64 10.13
CA ALA A 50 2.23 -6.58 10.82
C ALA A 50 3.64 -7.02 11.23
N ALA A 51 3.82 -8.26 11.69
CA ALA A 51 5.14 -8.80 12.02
C ALA A 51 6.07 -8.80 10.78
N ILE A 52 5.58 -9.33 9.65
CA ILE A 52 6.36 -9.39 8.41
C ILE A 52 6.71 -8.00 7.89
N VAL A 53 5.77 -7.05 7.93
CA VAL A 53 6.07 -5.66 7.55
C VAL A 53 7.19 -5.10 8.44
N LEU A 54 7.05 -5.20 9.76
CA LEU A 54 8.01 -4.67 10.73
C LEU A 54 9.41 -5.32 10.62
N GLU A 55 9.49 -6.56 10.17
CA GLU A 55 10.75 -7.25 9.89
C GLU A 55 11.50 -6.65 8.69
N HIS A 56 10.77 -6.30 7.62
CA HIS A 56 11.36 -5.88 6.34
C HIS A 56 11.38 -4.37 6.08
N ILE A 57 10.75 -3.55 6.92
CA ILE A 57 10.60 -2.09 6.67
C ILE A 57 11.92 -1.33 6.43
N ARG A 58 13.05 -1.80 6.97
CA ARG A 58 14.33 -1.09 6.88
C ARG A 58 14.94 -1.14 5.47
N ASP A 59 14.54 -2.12 4.68
CA ASP A 59 15.08 -2.36 3.34
C ASP A 59 14.25 -1.67 2.25
N LEU A 60 13.16 -0.98 2.63
CA LEU A 60 12.21 -0.41 1.71
C LEU A 60 12.60 1.02 1.31
N PRO A 61 12.36 1.42 0.04
CA PRO A 61 12.53 2.80 -0.38
C PRO A 61 11.62 3.75 0.41
N ALA A 62 12.17 4.88 0.86
CA ALA A 62 11.40 5.94 1.49
C ALA A 62 10.73 6.83 0.42
N ALA A 63 9.50 7.28 0.69
CA ALA A 63 8.79 8.27 -0.12
C ALA A 63 7.88 9.13 0.76
N PHE A 64 7.49 10.30 0.25
CA PHE A 64 6.37 11.05 0.81
C PHE A 64 5.08 10.35 0.40
N CYS A 65 4.42 9.73 1.37
CA CYS A 65 3.21 8.96 1.16
C CYS A 65 1.99 9.77 1.56
N HIS A 66 0.88 9.60 0.84
CA HIS A 66 -0.45 10.05 1.22
C HIS A 66 -0.91 9.38 2.53
N GLY A 67 -0.63 8.08 2.69
CA GLY A 67 -0.98 7.26 3.84
C GLY A 67 -2.33 6.56 3.72
N THR A 68 -3.18 7.00 2.79
CA THR A 68 -4.49 6.41 2.49
C THR A 68 -4.79 6.40 0.99
N PHE A 69 -3.75 6.48 0.14
CA PHE A 69 -3.91 6.56 -1.30
C PHE A 69 -4.72 5.37 -1.84
N GLY A 70 -5.91 5.65 -2.35
CA GLY A 70 -6.82 4.64 -2.90
C GLY A 70 -8.14 5.27 -3.37
N PRO A 71 -9.09 4.47 -3.88
CA PRO A 71 -10.32 4.97 -4.48
C PRO A 71 -11.13 5.94 -3.62
N SER A 72 -11.11 5.80 -2.30
CA SER A 72 -11.82 6.70 -1.37
C SER A 72 -11.22 8.11 -1.31
N THR A 73 -10.00 8.30 -1.81
CA THR A 73 -9.27 9.58 -1.85
C THR A 73 -9.06 10.07 -3.28
N TRP A 74 -9.66 9.42 -4.28
CA TRP A 74 -9.45 9.69 -5.69
C TRP A 74 -10.67 10.37 -6.30
N GLU A 75 -10.47 11.52 -6.91
CA GLU A 75 -11.51 12.24 -7.62
C GLU A 75 -11.08 12.52 -9.05
N TRP A 76 -11.79 11.95 -10.02
CA TRP A 76 -11.53 12.22 -11.42
C TRP A 76 -12.19 13.52 -11.87
N GLN A 77 -11.38 14.49 -12.27
CA GLN A 77 -11.83 15.78 -12.80
C GLN A 77 -11.97 15.66 -14.32
N SER A 78 -13.20 15.42 -14.79
CA SER A 78 -13.47 15.16 -16.21
C SER A 78 -13.12 16.33 -17.13
N GLN A 79 -13.30 17.57 -16.68
CA GLN A 79 -13.01 18.76 -17.48
C GLN A 79 -11.52 18.93 -17.77
N SER A 80 -10.67 18.68 -16.76
CA SER A 80 -9.22 18.82 -16.86
C SER A 80 -8.51 17.51 -17.21
N GLN A 81 -9.23 16.38 -17.24
CA GLN A 81 -8.66 15.04 -17.39
C GLN A 81 -7.55 14.76 -16.37
N THR A 82 -7.77 15.17 -15.12
CA THR A 82 -6.79 15.00 -14.04
C THR A 82 -7.37 14.21 -12.87
N LEU A 83 -6.50 13.45 -12.20
CA LEU A 83 -6.81 12.85 -10.91
C LEU A 83 -6.49 13.87 -9.81
N SER A 84 -7.50 14.25 -9.04
CA SER A 84 -7.34 14.98 -7.79
C SER A 84 -7.31 14.00 -6.61
N LEU A 85 -6.51 14.34 -5.60
CA LEU A 85 -6.38 13.56 -4.37
C LEU A 85 -6.88 14.37 -3.18
N THR A 86 -7.58 13.72 -2.26
CA THR A 86 -8.10 14.33 -1.03
C THR A 86 -7.67 13.55 0.20
N GLY A 87 -7.69 14.17 1.39
CA GLY A 87 -7.43 13.45 2.63
C GLY A 87 -5.96 13.25 3.01
N PHE A 88 -5.11 14.26 2.79
CA PHE A 88 -3.69 14.27 3.16
C PHE A 88 -3.40 14.31 4.67
N GLY A 89 -4.40 14.11 5.54
CA GLY A 89 -4.25 14.22 7.00
C GLY A 89 -3.30 13.19 7.63
N ARG A 90 -2.86 12.20 6.85
CA ARG A 90 -1.91 11.14 7.25
C ARG A 90 -0.63 11.15 6.43
N SER A 91 -0.41 12.19 5.65
CA SER A 91 0.72 12.22 4.74
C SER A 91 2.01 12.51 5.48
N GLN A 92 3.02 11.69 5.21
CA GLN A 92 4.33 11.75 5.85
C GLN A 92 5.35 10.89 5.09
N ILE A 93 6.63 11.04 5.43
CA ILE A 93 7.69 10.18 4.91
C ILE A 93 7.54 8.77 5.51
N MET A 94 7.33 7.77 4.66
CA MET A 94 7.13 6.35 5.01
C MET A 94 7.78 5.45 3.93
N ALA A 95 7.73 4.14 4.13
CA ALA A 95 8.02 3.19 3.06
C ALA A 95 7.08 3.42 1.85
N ALA A 96 7.62 3.53 0.64
CA ALA A 96 6.88 3.88 -0.57
C ALA A 96 5.73 2.92 -0.88
N VAL A 97 5.87 1.65 -0.49
CA VAL A 97 4.86 0.60 -0.68
C VAL A 97 3.54 0.86 0.07
N ILE A 98 3.52 1.76 1.05
CA ILE A 98 2.31 2.08 1.82
C ILE A 98 1.19 2.59 0.91
N ASP A 99 1.51 3.47 -0.03
CA ASP A 99 0.51 4.01 -0.98
C ASP A 99 0.17 3.02 -2.10
N LEU A 100 0.89 1.91 -2.24
CA LEU A 100 0.55 0.88 -3.22
C LEU A 100 -0.43 -0.15 -2.65
N ALA A 101 -0.61 -0.21 -1.33
CA ALA A 101 -1.42 -1.23 -0.65
C ALA A 101 -2.88 -1.27 -1.12
N ARG A 102 -3.56 -0.12 -1.23
CA ARG A 102 -4.96 -0.08 -1.70
C ARG A 102 -5.08 -0.24 -3.22
N PRO A 103 -4.21 0.36 -4.06
CA PRO A 103 -4.15 0.05 -5.49
C PRO A 103 -3.95 -1.44 -5.79
N ALA A 104 -3.11 -2.15 -5.01
CA ALA A 104 -2.88 -3.57 -5.19
C ALA A 104 -4.15 -4.42 -5.06
N LEU A 105 -5.10 -4.01 -4.20
CA LEU A 105 -6.41 -4.65 -4.07
C LEU A 105 -7.27 -4.48 -5.33
N LEU A 106 -7.11 -3.37 -6.06
CA LEU A 106 -7.76 -3.17 -7.35
C LEU A 106 -7.12 -4.02 -8.43
N TRP A 107 -5.79 -4.09 -8.44
CA TRP A 107 -5.04 -4.91 -9.39
C TRP A 107 -5.38 -6.39 -9.27
N ALA A 108 -5.61 -6.87 -8.04
CA ALA A 108 -6.08 -8.24 -7.80
C ALA A 108 -7.43 -8.54 -8.46
N LYS A 109 -8.30 -7.52 -8.63
CA LYS A 109 -9.60 -7.64 -9.32
C LYS A 109 -9.49 -7.37 -10.82
N GLN A 110 -8.60 -6.45 -11.21
CA GLN A 110 -8.40 -6.03 -12.59
C GLN A 110 -6.89 -5.91 -12.89
N PRO A 111 -6.23 -7.02 -13.28
CA PRO A 111 -4.77 -7.06 -13.44
C PRO A 111 -4.21 -6.04 -14.43
N SER A 112 -4.96 -5.70 -15.48
CA SER A 112 -4.53 -4.72 -16.48
C SER A 112 -4.29 -3.32 -15.90
N LEU A 113 -4.94 -2.95 -14.78
CA LEU A 113 -4.68 -1.68 -14.11
C LEU A 113 -3.28 -1.59 -13.53
N ARG A 114 -2.69 -2.73 -13.12
CA ARG A 114 -1.30 -2.81 -12.66
C ARG A 114 -0.37 -2.39 -13.78
N ASP A 115 -0.55 -2.96 -14.96
CA ASP A 115 0.32 -2.69 -16.11
C ASP A 115 0.24 -1.23 -16.54
N TRP A 116 -0.96 -0.64 -16.53
CA TRP A 116 -1.14 0.79 -16.78
C TRP A 116 -0.48 1.67 -15.73
N PHE A 117 -0.60 1.32 -14.45
CA PHE A 117 0.05 2.06 -13.37
C PHE A 117 1.58 2.04 -13.52
N PHE A 118 2.17 0.87 -13.77
CA PHE A 118 3.63 0.74 -13.86
C PHE A 118 4.24 1.31 -15.14
N LYS A 119 3.46 1.61 -16.19
CA LYS A 119 3.93 2.43 -17.32
C LYS A 119 4.31 3.85 -16.88
N GLY A 120 3.63 4.41 -15.88
CA GLY A 120 3.88 5.76 -15.37
C GLY A 120 4.67 5.81 -14.06
N PHE A 121 4.72 4.72 -13.30
CA PHE A 121 5.37 4.67 -11.98
C PHE A 121 6.90 4.85 -12.03
N GLY A 122 7.53 4.54 -13.16
CA GLY A 122 8.94 4.85 -13.42
C GLY A 122 9.96 3.81 -12.92
N ARG A 123 9.53 2.74 -12.24
CA ARG A 123 10.39 1.60 -11.86
C ARG A 123 9.59 0.33 -11.59
N ALA A 124 10.27 -0.82 -11.58
CA ALA A 124 9.70 -2.03 -10.99
C ALA A 124 9.79 -1.99 -9.45
N LEU A 125 8.95 -2.81 -8.80
CA LEU A 125 9.09 -3.10 -7.37
C LEU A 125 10.13 -4.20 -7.16
N SER A 126 10.92 -4.07 -6.10
CA SER A 126 11.81 -5.14 -5.62
C SER A 126 11.02 -6.30 -4.98
N GLU A 127 11.68 -7.44 -4.78
CA GLU A 127 11.07 -8.60 -4.11
C GLU A 127 10.61 -8.27 -2.69
N SER A 128 11.42 -7.54 -1.90
CA SER A 128 11.03 -7.08 -0.57
C SER A 128 9.81 -6.16 -0.60
N GLU A 129 9.72 -5.27 -1.60
CA GLU A 129 8.54 -4.42 -1.78
C GLU A 129 7.30 -5.23 -2.14
N LEU A 130 7.41 -6.25 -3.00
CA LEU A 130 6.30 -7.13 -3.35
C LEU A 130 5.81 -7.95 -2.15
N LEU A 131 6.75 -8.51 -1.37
CA LEU A 131 6.45 -9.21 -0.12
C LEU A 131 5.72 -8.29 0.86
N VAL A 132 6.27 -7.11 1.12
CA VAL A 132 5.66 -6.16 2.07
C VAL A 132 4.32 -5.64 1.54
N LEU A 133 4.17 -5.41 0.24
CA LEU A 133 2.92 -4.96 -0.39
C LEU A 133 1.76 -5.93 -0.14
N LYS A 134 2.01 -7.24 -0.21
CA LYS A 134 1.03 -8.29 0.11
C LYS A 134 0.51 -8.13 1.54
N HIS A 135 1.41 -7.94 2.51
CA HIS A 135 1.04 -7.79 3.91
C HIS A 135 0.46 -6.41 4.24
N MET A 136 0.95 -5.36 3.61
CA MET A 136 0.40 -4.01 3.75
C MET A 136 -1.02 -3.91 3.17
N SER A 137 -1.37 -4.67 2.14
CA SER A 137 -2.74 -4.77 1.62
C SER A 137 -3.73 -5.31 2.67
N VAL A 138 -3.31 -6.31 3.46
CA VAL A 138 -4.10 -6.84 4.59
C VAL A 138 -4.27 -5.76 5.67
N LEU A 139 -3.20 -5.05 6.02
CA LEU A 139 -3.26 -3.98 7.02
C LEU A 139 -4.11 -2.79 6.55
N ALA A 140 -4.03 -2.41 5.28
CA ALA A 140 -4.83 -1.32 4.71
C ALA A 140 -6.32 -1.66 4.71
N THR A 141 -6.70 -2.88 4.32
CA THR A 141 -8.12 -3.32 4.38
C THR A 141 -8.64 -3.45 5.81
N ALA A 142 -7.80 -3.89 6.76
CA ALA A 142 -8.16 -3.88 8.17
C ALA A 142 -8.42 -2.46 8.68
N GLU A 143 -7.61 -1.49 8.26
CA GLU A 143 -7.83 -0.09 8.58
C GLU A 143 -9.10 0.49 7.95
N ASP A 144 -9.38 0.15 6.69
CA ASP A 144 -10.61 0.56 6.01
C ASP A 144 -11.86 -0.02 6.73
N LEU A 145 -11.78 -1.27 7.20
CA LEU A 145 -12.84 -1.89 8.01
C LEU A 145 -13.02 -1.18 9.35
N LEU A 146 -11.93 -0.84 10.04
CA LEU A 146 -11.97 -0.06 11.28
C LEU A 146 -12.64 1.31 11.07
N HIS A 147 -12.31 1.97 9.97
CA HIS A 147 -12.93 3.23 9.60
C HIS A 147 -14.43 3.08 9.33
N ALA A 148 -14.83 2.06 8.58
CA ALA A 148 -16.24 1.77 8.31
C ALA A 148 -17.04 1.45 9.59
N ILE A 149 -16.46 0.68 10.52
CA ILE A 149 -17.04 0.41 11.84
C ILE A 149 -17.26 1.71 12.61
N HIS A 150 -16.29 2.61 12.60
CA HIS A 150 -16.39 3.90 13.27
C HIS A 150 -17.53 4.76 12.70
N LEU A 151 -17.69 4.78 11.36
CA LEU A 151 -18.78 5.49 10.69
C LEU A 151 -20.15 4.81 10.85
N ARG A 152 -20.20 3.58 11.36
CA ARG A 152 -21.41 2.74 11.49
C ARG A 152 -22.16 2.51 10.18
N ASP A 153 -21.45 2.60 9.06
CA ASP A 153 -22.02 2.36 7.74
C ASP A 153 -21.98 0.87 7.42
N ARG A 154 -23.16 0.23 7.40
CA ARG A 154 -23.29 -1.21 7.17
C ARG A 154 -22.77 -1.64 5.80
N GLU A 155 -22.96 -0.81 4.77
CA GLU A 155 -22.50 -1.13 3.43
C GLU A 155 -20.98 -1.11 3.37
N SER A 156 -20.35 -0.03 3.85
CA SER A 156 -18.89 0.05 3.96
C SER A 156 -18.29 -1.04 4.84
N ILE A 157 -18.95 -1.41 5.95
CA ILE A 157 -18.48 -2.51 6.82
C ILE A 157 -18.47 -3.83 6.04
N SER A 158 -19.57 -4.14 5.33
CA SER A 158 -19.67 -5.37 4.54
C SER A 158 -18.62 -5.42 3.43
N ALA A 159 -18.46 -4.31 2.70
CA ALA A 159 -17.49 -4.18 1.61
C ALA A 159 -16.03 -4.30 2.11
N ALA A 160 -15.68 -3.60 3.18
CA ALA A 160 -14.34 -3.65 3.77
C ALA A 160 -14.04 -5.02 4.38
N ALA A 161 -15.01 -5.67 5.03
CA ALA A 161 -14.84 -7.02 5.54
C ALA A 161 -14.63 -8.05 4.41
N ALA A 162 -15.31 -7.89 3.27
CA ALA A 162 -15.09 -8.72 2.09
C ALA A 162 -13.71 -8.47 1.47
N ALA A 163 -13.26 -7.21 1.40
CA ALA A 163 -11.93 -6.85 0.93
C ALA A 163 -10.83 -7.46 1.82
N LEU A 164 -10.98 -7.39 3.14
CA LEU A 164 -10.05 -8.00 4.09
C LEU A 164 -9.97 -9.52 3.93
N ARG A 165 -11.11 -10.21 3.80
CA ARG A 165 -11.12 -11.66 3.48
C ARG A 165 -10.37 -11.95 2.19
N GLY A 166 -10.69 -11.22 1.12
CA GLY A 166 -10.01 -11.39 -0.18
C GLY A 166 -8.50 -11.17 -0.10
N ALA A 167 -8.05 -10.16 0.66
CA ALA A 167 -6.62 -9.87 0.86
C ALA A 167 -5.91 -10.99 1.65
N ILE A 168 -6.60 -11.65 2.59
CA ILE A 168 -6.09 -12.78 3.37
C ILE A 168 -6.03 -14.06 2.51
N ASP A 169 -7.10 -14.35 1.75
CA ASP A 169 -7.28 -15.62 1.04
C ASP A 169 -6.46 -15.71 -0.26
N LYS A 170 -6.20 -14.57 -0.91
CA LYS A 170 -5.39 -14.50 -2.14
C LYS A 170 -4.19 -13.58 -1.94
N PRO A 171 -3.24 -13.94 -1.07
CA PRO A 171 -2.18 -13.02 -0.75
C PRO A 171 -1.12 -13.22 -1.86
N GLY A 172 -1.23 -12.46 -2.95
CA GLY A 172 -0.17 -12.29 -3.97
C GLY A 172 -0.27 -13.08 -5.29
N THR A 173 -1.33 -13.84 -5.59
CA THR A 173 -1.41 -14.60 -6.87
C THR A 173 -1.44 -13.74 -8.15
N THR A 174 -1.50 -12.41 -8.02
CA THR A 174 -1.55 -11.46 -9.14
C THR A 174 -0.33 -10.54 -9.23
N LEU A 175 0.59 -10.58 -8.26
CA LEU A 175 1.76 -9.70 -8.24
C LEU A 175 2.98 -10.32 -8.95
N GLU A 176 3.01 -11.65 -9.09
CA GLU A 176 4.13 -12.41 -9.68
C GLU A 176 4.01 -12.67 -11.19
N SER A 177 2.83 -12.47 -11.80
CA SER A 177 2.57 -12.79 -13.21
C SER A 177 2.89 -11.65 -14.19
N GLY A 178 4.07 -11.04 -14.03
CA GLY A 178 4.66 -10.14 -15.01
C GLY A 178 5.72 -10.86 -15.84
N SER A 179 5.31 -11.46 -16.97
CA SER A 179 6.19 -12.15 -17.91
C SER A 179 7.41 -11.30 -18.28
N THR A 180 8.59 -11.89 -18.11
CA THR A 180 9.86 -11.47 -18.70
C THR A 180 9.76 -11.52 -20.22
N THR A 181 9.44 -10.41 -20.86
CA THR A 181 9.76 -10.21 -22.28
C THR A 181 10.87 -9.18 -22.39
N SER A 182 12.10 -9.67 -22.31
CA SER A 182 13.25 -9.02 -22.92
C SER A 182 13.00 -8.96 -24.42
N VAL A 183 12.90 -7.75 -24.98
CA VAL A 183 13.12 -7.54 -26.42
C VAL A 183 14.21 -6.50 -26.56
N ALA A 184 15.34 -7.02 -27.04
CA ALA A 184 16.59 -6.36 -27.26
C ALA A 184 16.46 -5.08 -28.09
N ALA A 185 17.22 -4.06 -27.69
CA ALA A 185 17.56 -2.93 -28.52
C ALA A 185 18.24 -3.43 -29.80
N LYS A 186 17.58 -3.31 -30.95
CA LYS A 186 18.27 -3.31 -32.24
C LYS A 186 19.03 -2.00 -32.36
N GLN A 187 20.33 -2.07 -32.11
CA GLN A 187 21.28 -1.06 -32.54
C GLN A 187 21.22 -0.95 -34.08
N THR A 188 20.88 0.25 -34.53
CA THR A 188 21.22 0.78 -35.84
C THR A 188 22.74 0.82 -36.00
N ARG A 189 23.27 0.16 -37.03
CA ARG A 189 24.52 0.57 -37.67
C ARG A 189 24.48 0.27 -39.18
N SER A 190 24.72 1.36 -39.91
CA SER A 190 25.20 1.53 -41.29
C SER A 190 24.33 1.04 -42.44
#